data_AF-A0A3D8K7J9-F1
#
_entry.id   AF-A0A3D8K7J9-F1
#
_cell.length_a   1.000
_cell.length_b   1.000
_cell.length_c   1.000
_cell.angle_alpha   90.00
_cell.angle_beta   90.00
_cell.angle_gamma   90.00
#
_symmetry.space_group_name_H-M   'P 1'
#
loop_
_entity.id
_entity.type
_entity.pdbx_description
1 polymer ?
#
loop_
_entity_poly.entity_id
_entity_poly.type
_entity_poly.pdbx_seq_one_letter_code
_entity_poly.pdbx_strand_id
1 'polypeptide(L)'
;MEELTFGSCVWESWLQGGRFVRHNPLTVIAAIVVLAASGVIAITQYGVHPSPSATLTSGLVRLALELVKVIVMIMLPVQVMRHAMLEEHESSASWLFGKIFWRYLWVGLLLVIICIAILALVFGGGFLLAHSLESRVLRSFVWIVGGVVAVCLVTILWTRLSLLFCHVAIGRTGGWRASWHDTRGHVWRIGLSHLLTALPIQICAIALILGAYFLFGRTFFSAALPYWVAVGQSLTLPVGLIVGSTCLVWFYRRLANTLLDLP
;
A
#
# COMPACT_ATOMS: atom_id res chain seq x y z
N MET A 1 29.95 -0.12 -1.80
CA MET A 1 28.49 -0.34 -1.86
C MET A 1 28.20 -1.59 -1.06
N GLU A 2 27.39 -1.52 0.00
CA GLU A 2 27.02 -2.70 0.79
C GLU A 2 26.23 -3.70 -0.08
N GLU A 3 26.49 -4.99 0.10
CA GLU A 3 25.71 -6.04 -0.57
C GLU A 3 24.28 -6.06 -0.02
N LEU A 4 23.29 -5.74 -0.86
CA LEU A 4 21.87 -5.70 -0.48
C LEU A 4 21.28 -7.12 -0.28
N THR A 5 21.63 -7.82 0.79
CA THR A 5 21.12 -9.16 1.04
C THR A 5 19.61 -9.15 1.31
N PHE A 6 18.83 -9.92 0.54
CA PHE A 6 17.36 -9.96 0.63
C PHE A 6 16.89 -10.36 2.04
N GLY A 7 17.51 -11.37 2.63
CA GLY A 7 17.16 -11.86 3.97
C GLY A 7 17.32 -10.80 5.05
N SER A 8 18.40 -10.02 4.99
CA SER A 8 18.65 -8.93 5.94
C SER A 8 17.62 -7.82 5.79
N CYS A 9 17.23 -7.48 4.56
CA CYS A 9 16.17 -6.50 4.31
C CYS A 9 14.84 -6.94 4.93
N VAL A 10 14.41 -8.18 4.68
CA VAL A 10 13.17 -8.72 5.25
C VAL A 10 13.24 -8.72 6.78
N TRP A 11 14.27 -9.34 7.34
CA TRP A 11 14.43 -9.47 8.79
C TRP A 11 14.50 -8.12 9.52
N GLU A 12 15.33 -7.19 9.02
CA GLU A 12 15.46 -5.86 9.62
C GLU A 12 14.18 -5.04 9.50
N SER A 13 13.44 -5.15 8.39
CA SER A 13 12.16 -4.47 8.23
C SER A 13 11.15 -4.94 9.27
N TRP A 14 11.01 -6.25 9.46
CA TRP A 14 10.13 -6.80 10.49
C TRP A 14 10.55 -6.42 11.91
N LEU A 15 11.86 -6.45 12.20
CA LEU A 15 12.39 -6.06 13.50
C LEU A 15 12.15 -4.57 13.80
N GLN A 16 12.39 -3.69 12.82
CA GLN A 16 12.12 -2.25 12.94
C GLN A 16 10.61 -1.98 13.06
N GLY A 17 9.79 -2.66 12.28
CA GLY A 17 8.33 -2.55 12.36
C GLY A 17 7.81 -2.97 13.73
N GLY A 18 8.33 -4.07 14.28
CA GLY A 18 8.01 -4.53 15.63
C GLY A 18 8.43 -3.54 16.71
N ARG A 19 9.60 -2.89 16.56
CA ARG A 19 10.03 -1.80 17.45
C ARG A 19 9.07 -0.61 17.38
N PHE A 20 8.65 -0.18 16.19
CA PHE A 20 7.66 0.89 16.05
C PHE A 20 6.34 0.56 16.77
N VAL A 21 5.82 -0.66 16.57
CA VAL A 21 4.57 -1.11 17.23
C VAL A 21 4.69 -1.08 18.76
N ARG A 22 5.84 -1.48 19.31
CA ARG A 22 6.07 -1.45 20.76
C ARG A 22 6.14 -0.03 21.34
N HIS A 23 6.71 0.91 20.60
CA HIS A 23 6.82 2.31 21.06
C HIS A 23 5.52 3.09 20.84
N ASN A 24 4.75 2.78 19.79
CA ASN A 24 3.53 3.51 19.41
C ASN A 24 2.29 2.60 19.31
N PRO A 25 1.95 1.82 20.35
CA PRO A 25 0.87 0.82 20.26
C PRO A 25 -0.50 1.47 20.04
N LEU A 26 -0.75 2.63 20.64
CA LEU A 26 -2.03 3.33 20.54
C LEU A 26 -2.35 3.74 19.10
N THR A 27 -1.36 4.23 18.35
CA THR A 27 -1.55 4.64 16.97
C THR A 27 -1.87 3.46 16.06
N VAL A 28 -1.21 2.32 16.28
CA VAL A 28 -1.46 1.08 15.54
C VAL A 28 -2.85 0.52 15.87
N ILE A 29 -3.23 0.50 17.14
CA ILE A 29 -4.57 0.08 17.57
C ILE A 29 -5.63 1.01 16.99
N ALA A 30 -5.44 2.33 17.05
CA ALA A 30 -6.37 3.29 16.47
C ALA A 30 -6.54 3.09 14.96
N ALA A 31 -5.44 2.88 14.22
CA ALA A 31 -5.50 2.57 12.79
C ALA A 31 -6.29 1.28 12.52
N ILE A 32 -6.03 0.20 13.26
CA ILE A 32 -6.78 -1.06 13.12
C ILE A 32 -8.27 -0.85 13.41
N VAL A 33 -8.61 -0.17 14.51
CA VAL A 33 -10.00 0.09 14.91
C VAL A 33 -10.73 0.92 13.85
N VAL A 34 -10.11 1.97 13.33
CA VAL A 34 -10.71 2.82 12.29
C VAL A 34 -10.91 2.04 10.98
N LEU A 35 -9.94 1.23 10.58
CA LEU A 35 -10.06 0.38 9.38
C LEU A 35 -11.12 -0.72 9.56
N ALA A 36 -11.18 -1.35 10.74
CA ALA A 36 -12.19 -2.35 11.06
C ALA A 36 -13.60 -1.74 11.10
N ALA A 37 -13.77 -0.62 11.81
CA ALA A 37 -15.05 0.09 11.89
C ALA A 37 -15.53 0.53 10.50
N SER A 38 -14.65 1.11 9.68
CA SER A 38 -15.00 1.52 8.32
C SER A 38 -15.35 0.34 7.41
N GLY A 39 -14.69 -0.82 7.59
CA GLY A 39 -15.04 -2.06 6.89
C GLY A 39 -16.41 -2.62 7.30
N VAL A 40 -16.68 -2.68 8.61
CA VAL A 40 -17.96 -3.17 9.14
C VAL A 40 -19.12 -2.26 8.72
N ILE A 41 -18.96 -0.93 8.85
CA ILE A 41 -20.00 0.03 8.43
C ILE A 41 -20.29 -0.13 6.94
N ALA A 42 -19.25 -0.25 6.09
CA ALA A 42 -19.44 -0.47 4.67
C ALA A 42 -20.29 -1.74 4.41
N ILE A 43 -19.97 -2.88 5.06
CA ILE A 43 -20.74 -4.12 4.90
C ILE A 43 -22.21 -3.93 5.33
N THR A 44 -22.46 -3.28 6.46
CA THR A 44 -23.83 -3.04 6.95
C THR A 44 -24.66 -2.19 6.00
N GLN A 45 -24.04 -1.22 5.33
CA GLN A 45 -24.71 -0.38 4.33
C GLN A 45 -25.08 -1.15 3.06
N TYR A 46 -24.35 -2.22 2.70
CA TYR A 46 -24.67 -3.08 1.56
C TYR A 46 -25.65 -4.21 1.89
N GLY A 47 -25.67 -4.69 3.13
CA GLY A 47 -26.51 -5.81 3.56
C GLY A 47 -27.96 -5.42 3.87
N VAL A 48 -28.23 -4.18 4.26
CA VAL A 48 -29.57 -3.70 4.65
C VAL A 48 -30.20 -2.97 3.46
N HIS A 49 -30.92 -3.74 2.62
CA HIS A 49 -31.78 -3.32 1.50
C HIS A 49 -31.44 -2.00 0.76
N PRO A 50 -31.10 -2.04 -0.55
CA PRO A 50 -30.89 -0.84 -1.35
C PRO A 50 -32.24 -0.12 -1.55
N SER A 51 -32.62 0.76 -0.61
CA SER A 51 -33.73 1.67 -0.83
C SER A 51 -33.24 2.76 -1.82
N PRO A 52 -33.92 2.96 -2.96
CA PRO A 52 -33.48 3.90 -3.99
C PRO A 52 -33.51 5.38 -3.52
N SER A 53 -34.16 5.68 -2.40
CA SER A 53 -34.25 7.02 -1.81
C SER A 53 -33.12 7.36 -0.82
N ALA A 54 -32.30 6.39 -0.38
CA ALA A 54 -31.19 6.61 0.55
C ALA A 54 -29.83 6.90 -0.14
N THR A 55 -29.83 7.23 -1.43
CA THR A 55 -28.65 7.18 -2.30
C THR A 55 -27.63 8.28 -2.01
N LEU A 56 -28.05 9.51 -1.69
CA LEU A 56 -27.11 10.61 -1.46
C LEU A 56 -26.41 10.50 -0.10
N THR A 57 -27.17 10.27 0.98
CA THR A 57 -26.62 10.18 2.34
C THR A 57 -25.70 8.97 2.50
N SER A 58 -26.08 7.80 1.96
CA SER A 58 -25.22 6.61 1.96
C SER A 58 -23.94 6.84 1.14
N GLY A 59 -24.04 7.54 0.00
CA GLY A 59 -22.90 7.93 -0.82
C GLY A 59 -21.91 8.85 -0.08
N LEU A 60 -22.42 9.87 0.63
CA LEU A 60 -21.58 10.78 1.42
C LEU A 60 -20.89 10.08 2.59
N VAL A 61 -21.59 9.21 3.32
CA VAL A 61 -20.99 8.43 4.41
C VAL A 61 -19.90 7.51 3.88
N ARG A 62 -20.14 6.83 2.74
CA ARG A 62 -19.14 5.99 2.10
C ARG A 62 -17.90 6.79 1.68
N LEU A 63 -18.10 7.95 1.05
CA LEU A 63 -17.00 8.82 0.67
C LEU A 63 -16.19 9.25 1.90
N ALA A 64 -16.87 9.65 2.98
CA ALA A 64 -16.21 10.01 4.23
C ALA A 64 -15.39 8.85 4.82
N LEU A 65 -15.92 7.62 4.82
CA LEU A 65 -15.21 6.44 5.31
C LEU A 65 -13.98 6.11 4.46
N GLU A 66 -14.09 6.17 3.13
CA GLU A 66 -12.94 5.96 2.24
C GLU A 66 -11.89 7.06 2.41
N LEU A 67 -12.28 8.31 2.60
CA LEU A 67 -11.35 9.40 2.93
C LEU A 67 -10.63 9.13 4.25
N VAL A 68 -11.34 8.70 5.28
CA VAL A 68 -10.73 8.32 6.57
C VAL A 68 -9.74 7.17 6.41
N LYS A 69 -10.07 6.14 5.64
CA LYS A 69 -9.14 5.04 5.33
C LYS A 69 -7.89 5.56 4.64
N VAL A 70 -8.02 6.39 3.61
CA VAL A 70 -6.89 6.99 2.89
C VAL A 70 -6.01 7.82 3.82
N ILE A 71 -6.61 8.63 4.70
CA ILE A 71 -5.88 9.42 5.69
C ILE A 71 -5.06 8.50 6.61
N VAL A 72 -5.65 7.43 7.14
CA VAL A 72 -4.94 6.44 7.98
C VAL A 72 -3.82 5.76 7.20
N MET A 73 -4.10 5.36 5.96
CA MET A 73 -3.13 4.70 5.07
C MET A 73 -1.94 5.59 4.70
N ILE A 74 -2.07 6.91 4.79
CA ILE A 74 -0.99 7.87 4.56
C ILE A 74 -0.27 8.21 5.87
N MET A 75 -1.04 8.49 6.92
CA MET A 75 -0.51 8.91 8.21
C MET A 75 0.42 7.85 8.81
N LEU A 76 0.02 6.57 8.76
CA LEU A 76 0.76 5.48 9.37
C LEU A 76 2.16 5.28 8.73
N PRO A 77 2.31 5.16 7.39
CA PRO A 77 3.63 5.15 6.76
C PRO A 77 4.51 6.35 7.10
N VAL A 78 3.96 7.57 7.08
CA VAL A 78 4.73 8.78 7.37
C VAL A 78 5.29 8.76 8.79
N GLN A 79 4.48 8.36 9.77
CA GLN A 79 4.93 8.20 11.16
C GLN A 79 5.99 7.12 11.30
N VAL A 80 5.80 5.96 10.66
CA VAL A 80 6.76 4.85 10.69
C VAL A 80 8.10 5.28 10.08
N MET A 81 8.08 5.91 8.90
CA MET A 81 9.29 6.37 8.23
C MET A 81 10.05 7.40 9.06
N ARG A 82 9.35 8.36 9.66
CA ARG A 82 9.97 9.37 10.51
C ARG A 82 10.54 8.80 11.80
N HIS A 83 9.78 7.97 12.49
CA HIS A 83 10.27 7.30 13.69
C HIS A 83 11.52 6.49 13.38
N ALA A 84 11.52 5.75 12.27
CA ALA A 84 12.67 4.97 11.86
C ALA A 84 13.86 5.81 11.37
N MET A 85 13.65 7.01 10.81
CA MET A 85 14.74 7.84 10.26
C MET A 85 15.28 8.91 11.21
N LEU A 86 14.43 9.51 12.03
CA LEU A 86 14.76 10.65 12.89
C LEU A 86 14.87 10.25 14.36
N GLU A 87 14.49 9.02 14.72
CA GLU A 87 14.38 8.54 16.11
C GLU A 87 13.50 9.45 17.00
N GLU A 88 12.68 10.32 16.38
CA GLU A 88 11.77 11.22 17.07
C GLU A 88 10.77 10.41 17.89
N HIS A 89 10.81 10.63 19.21
CA HIS A 89 10.02 9.87 20.19
C HIS A 89 8.60 10.40 20.34
N GLU A 90 8.33 11.65 19.96
CA GLU A 90 7.03 12.29 20.19
C GLU A 90 6.62 13.17 19.00
N SER A 91 5.85 12.59 18.07
CA SER A 91 5.16 13.40 17.06
C SER A 91 3.95 14.06 17.71
N SER A 92 4.05 15.33 18.08
CA SER A 92 2.89 16.12 18.50
C SER A 92 1.76 16.02 17.46
N ALA A 93 0.52 15.79 17.91
CA ALA A 93 -0.64 15.57 17.04
C ALA A 93 -0.89 16.72 16.04
N SER A 94 -0.44 17.95 16.36
CA SER A 94 -0.53 19.11 15.47
C SER A 94 0.30 18.95 14.19
N TRP A 95 1.31 18.08 14.19
CA TRP A 95 2.17 17.83 13.04
C TRP A 95 1.52 16.88 12.00
N LEU A 96 0.53 16.09 12.40
CA LEU A 96 -0.08 15.05 11.55
C LEU A 96 -0.76 15.60 10.28
N PHE A 97 -1.18 16.87 10.31
CA PHE A 97 -1.78 17.55 9.17
C PHE A 97 -0.92 18.72 8.63
N GLY A 98 0.37 18.72 8.96
CA GLY A 98 1.30 19.74 8.51
C GLY A 98 1.61 19.70 7.02
N LYS A 99 2.44 20.65 6.57
CA LYS A 99 2.91 20.76 5.17
C LYS A 99 3.51 19.45 4.62
N ILE A 100 4.13 18.64 5.48
CA ILE A 100 4.77 17.38 5.11
C ILE A 100 3.72 16.32 4.74
N PHE A 101 2.63 16.22 5.51
CA PHE A 101 1.51 15.34 5.19
C PHE A 101 0.92 15.67 3.81
N TRP A 102 0.65 16.95 3.57
CA TRP A 102 0.11 17.41 2.28
C TRP A 102 1.05 17.12 1.10
N ARG A 103 2.36 17.33 1.28
CA ARG A 103 3.36 16.96 0.25
C ARG A 103 3.36 15.46 -0.04
N TYR A 104 3.31 14.64 1.00
CA TYR A 104 3.27 13.18 0.87
C TYR A 104 1.98 12.74 0.15
N LEU A 105 0.83 13.30 0.54
CA LEU A 105 -0.46 13.08 -0.10
C LEU A 105 -0.42 13.44 -1.59
N TRP A 106 0.15 14.60 -1.95
CA TRP A 106 0.28 15.01 -3.36
C TRP A 106 1.16 14.07 -4.17
N VAL A 107 2.29 13.62 -3.62
CA VAL A 107 3.16 12.64 -4.29
C VAL A 107 2.46 11.30 -4.46
N GLY A 108 1.74 10.83 -3.43
CA GLY A 108 0.94 9.62 -3.50
C GLY A 108 -0.18 9.71 -4.54
N LEU A 109 -0.92 10.83 -4.56
CA LEU A 109 -1.99 11.07 -5.52
C LEU A 109 -1.47 11.14 -6.95
N LEU A 110 -0.35 11.83 -7.18
CA LEU A 110 0.30 11.88 -8.49
C LEU A 110 0.71 10.47 -8.96
N LEU A 111 1.30 9.65 -8.08
CA LEU A 111 1.64 8.27 -8.40
C LEU A 111 0.41 7.46 -8.77
N VAL A 112 -0.67 7.55 -7.99
CA VAL A 112 -1.92 6.84 -8.27
C VAL A 112 -2.50 7.25 -9.62
N ILE A 113 -2.52 8.55 -9.94
CA ILE A 113 -2.99 9.05 -11.24
C ILE A 113 -2.15 8.48 -12.38
N ILE A 114 -0.81 8.48 -12.25
CA ILE A 114 0.09 7.91 -13.26
C ILE A 114 -0.16 6.41 -13.43
N CYS A 115 -0.32 5.66 -12.33
CA CYS A 115 -0.64 4.24 -12.38
C CYS A 115 -1.98 3.98 -13.09
N ILE A 116 -3.03 4.74 -12.76
CA ILE A 116 -4.33 4.63 -13.42
C ILE A 116 -4.21 4.95 -14.92
N ALA A 117 -3.46 5.99 -15.30
CA ALA A 117 -3.24 6.34 -16.69
C ALA A 117 -2.55 5.22 -17.46
N ILE A 118 -1.55 4.57 -16.87
CA ILE A 118 -0.85 3.43 -17.49
C ILE A 118 -1.76 2.21 -17.62
N LEU A 119 -2.53 1.90 -16.57
CA LEU A 119 -3.48 0.79 -16.60
C LEU A 119 -4.56 1.04 -17.67
N ALA A 120 -5.09 2.27 -17.75
CA ALA A 120 -6.05 2.67 -18.77
C ALA A 120 -5.45 2.58 -20.18
N LEU A 121 -4.19 2.98 -20.38
CA LEU A 121 -3.51 2.87 -21.66
C LEU A 121 -3.30 1.40 -22.06
N VAL A 122 -2.78 0.58 -21.16
CA VAL A 122 -2.46 -0.84 -21.44
C VAL A 122 -3.73 -1.65 -21.65
N PHE A 123 -4.72 -1.53 -20.76
CA PHE A 123 -5.98 -2.27 -20.89
C PHE A 123 -6.90 -1.68 -21.95
N GLY A 124 -6.94 -0.36 -22.12
CA GLY A 124 -7.72 0.29 -23.18
C GLY A 124 -7.16 -0.05 -24.57
N GLY A 125 -5.84 0.07 -24.76
CA GLY A 125 -5.18 -0.36 -25.99
C GLY A 125 -5.29 -1.87 -26.22
N GLY A 126 -5.12 -2.67 -25.15
CA GLY A 126 -5.31 -4.11 -25.18
C GLY A 126 -6.74 -4.52 -25.55
N PHE A 127 -7.75 -3.79 -25.08
CA PHE A 127 -9.16 -4.01 -25.40
C PHE A 127 -9.44 -3.75 -26.89
N LEU A 128 -8.94 -2.63 -27.43
CA LEU A 128 -9.09 -2.29 -28.86
C LEU A 128 -8.42 -3.35 -29.74
N LEU A 129 -7.19 -3.76 -29.39
CA LEU A 129 -6.47 -4.81 -30.09
C LEU A 129 -7.22 -6.15 -29.99
N ALA A 130 -7.63 -6.55 -28.78
CA ALA A 130 -8.40 -7.77 -28.53
C ALA A 130 -9.71 -7.86 -29.34
N HIS A 131 -10.38 -6.73 -29.55
CA HIS A 131 -11.63 -6.66 -30.31
C HIS A 131 -11.41 -6.84 -31.81
N SER A 132 -10.26 -6.40 -32.34
CA SER A 132 -9.90 -6.62 -33.75
C SER A 132 -9.53 -8.07 -34.10
N LEU A 133 -9.36 -8.93 -33.09
CA LEU A 133 -8.93 -10.31 -33.27
C LEU A 133 -10.11 -11.28 -33.20
N GLU A 134 -10.27 -12.08 -34.26
CA GLU A 134 -11.30 -13.13 -34.36
C GLU A 134 -10.96 -14.36 -33.48
N SER A 135 -9.67 -14.65 -33.30
CA SER A 135 -9.22 -15.81 -32.52
C SER A 135 -9.30 -15.57 -31.00
N ARG A 136 -10.02 -16.45 -30.30
CA ARG A 136 -10.12 -16.46 -28.83
C ARG A 136 -8.76 -16.69 -28.14
N VAL A 137 -7.89 -17.50 -28.74
CA VAL A 137 -6.56 -17.80 -28.19
C VAL A 137 -5.70 -16.54 -28.21
N LEU A 138 -5.66 -15.84 -29.35
CA LEU A 138 -4.89 -14.63 -29.51
C LEU A 138 -5.41 -13.50 -28.61
N ARG A 139 -6.73 -13.40 -28.45
CA ARG A 139 -7.36 -12.48 -27.49
C ARG A 139 -6.89 -12.72 -26.06
N SER A 140 -6.88 -13.98 -25.62
CA SER A 140 -6.43 -14.35 -24.27
C SER A 140 -4.94 -14.04 -24.08
N PHE A 141 -4.13 -14.29 -25.10
CA PHE A 141 -2.70 -13.95 -25.10
C PHE A 141 -2.47 -12.44 -24.92
N VAL A 142 -3.20 -11.59 -25.64
CA VAL A 142 -3.12 -10.12 -25.50
C VAL A 142 -3.41 -9.68 -24.06
N TRP A 143 -4.43 -10.25 -23.42
CA TRP A 143 -4.75 -9.92 -22.02
C TRP A 143 -3.67 -10.35 -21.04
N ILE A 144 -3.10 -11.56 -21.21
CA ILE A 144 -2.02 -12.06 -20.35
C ILE A 144 -0.79 -11.18 -20.49
N VAL A 145 -0.35 -10.93 -21.73
CA VAL A 145 0.83 -10.10 -22.01
C VAL A 145 0.60 -8.66 -21.53
N GLY A 146 -0.56 -8.08 -21.82
CA GLY A 146 -0.94 -6.75 -21.34
C GLY A 146 -0.92 -6.66 -19.81
N GLY A 147 -1.45 -7.67 -19.13
CA GLY A 147 -1.41 -7.76 -17.66
C GLY A 147 0.02 -7.82 -17.12
N VAL A 148 0.89 -8.67 -17.70
CA VAL A 148 2.30 -8.75 -17.31
C VAL A 148 3.01 -7.41 -17.53
N VAL A 149 2.81 -6.78 -18.68
CA VAL A 149 3.39 -5.46 -18.99
C VAL A 149 2.92 -4.40 -18.00
N ALA A 150 1.62 -4.37 -17.69
CA ALA A 150 1.05 -3.45 -16.71
C ALA A 150 1.69 -3.64 -15.32
N VAL A 151 1.79 -4.87 -14.84
CA VAL A 151 2.43 -5.18 -13.55
C VAL A 151 3.90 -4.76 -13.54
N CYS A 152 4.64 -5.04 -14.62
CA CYS A 152 6.03 -4.63 -14.76
C CYS A 152 6.18 -3.10 -14.73
N LEU A 153 5.36 -2.36 -15.47
CA LEU A 153 5.41 -0.89 -15.53
C LEU A 153 5.06 -0.26 -14.17
N VAL A 154 4.01 -0.75 -13.51
CA VAL A 154 3.62 -0.28 -12.17
C VAL A 154 4.72 -0.59 -11.15
N THR A 155 5.34 -1.78 -11.21
CA THR A 155 6.44 -2.16 -10.32
C THR A 155 7.67 -1.26 -10.54
N ILE A 156 8.02 -0.99 -11.81
CA ILE A 156 9.10 -0.04 -12.12
C ILE A 156 8.77 1.31 -11.51
N LEU A 157 7.60 1.89 -11.76
CA LEU A 157 7.27 3.21 -11.24
C LEU A 157 7.23 3.27 -9.72
N TRP A 158 6.60 2.28 -9.09
CA TRP A 158 6.54 2.18 -7.63
C TRP A 158 7.94 2.14 -7.01
N THR A 159 8.81 1.28 -7.54
CA THR A 159 10.20 1.17 -7.04
C THR A 159 11.03 2.42 -7.30
N ARG A 160 10.85 3.11 -8.43
CA ARG A 160 11.53 4.38 -8.71
C ARG A 160 11.10 5.51 -7.76
N LEU A 161 9.84 5.47 -7.34
CA LEU A 161 9.24 6.48 -6.47
C LEU A 161 9.35 6.16 -4.98
N SER A 162 9.64 4.90 -4.66
CA SER A 162 9.79 4.37 -3.30
C SER A 162 10.68 5.26 -2.41
N LEU A 163 11.83 5.69 -2.94
CA LEU A 163 12.78 6.56 -2.22
C LEU A 163 12.26 7.99 -2.03
N LEU A 164 11.45 8.49 -2.97
CA LEU A 164 10.87 9.82 -2.88
C LEU A 164 9.88 9.91 -1.70
N PHE A 165 9.15 8.84 -1.40
CA PHE A 165 8.25 8.80 -0.24
C PHE A 165 9.03 8.96 1.07
N CYS A 166 10.12 8.23 1.27
CA CYS A 166 10.99 8.41 2.44
C CYS A 166 11.57 9.83 2.51
N HIS A 167 12.07 10.35 1.39
CA HIS A 167 12.65 11.69 1.32
C HIS A 167 11.65 12.78 1.71
N VAL A 168 10.41 12.69 1.20
CA VAL A 168 9.32 13.62 1.50
C VAL A 168 8.83 13.45 2.94
N ALA A 169 8.77 12.22 3.47
CA ALA A 169 8.37 11.98 4.86
C ALA A 169 9.33 12.61 5.88
N ILE A 170 10.63 12.66 5.56
CA ILE A 170 11.66 13.35 6.37
C ILE A 170 11.49 14.88 6.31
N GLY A 171 10.79 15.40 5.30
CA GLY A 171 10.47 16.82 5.14
C GLY A 171 11.34 17.57 4.14
N ARG A 172 12.23 16.86 3.42
CA ARG A 172 13.10 17.43 2.38
C ARG A 172 12.34 17.71 1.08
N THR A 173 12.91 18.56 0.23
CA THR A 173 12.32 18.95 -1.06
C THR A 173 12.58 17.92 -2.15
N GLY A 174 11.57 17.68 -3.01
CA GLY A 174 11.59 16.54 -3.92
C GLY A 174 12.63 16.65 -5.04
N GLY A 175 13.50 15.64 -5.15
CA GLY A 175 14.42 15.43 -6.26
C GLY A 175 14.06 14.20 -7.11
N TRP A 176 12.98 14.25 -7.88
CA TRP A 176 12.52 13.11 -8.72
C TRP A 176 13.65 12.53 -9.59
N ARG A 177 14.45 13.41 -10.20
CA ARG A 177 15.54 12.98 -11.08
C ARG A 177 16.64 12.23 -10.32
N ALA A 178 16.89 12.61 -9.07
CA ALA A 178 17.85 11.92 -8.21
C ALA A 178 17.33 10.55 -7.78
N SER A 179 16.05 10.43 -7.39
CA SER A 179 15.46 9.13 -7.05
C SER A 179 15.49 8.15 -8.23
N TRP A 180 15.36 8.67 -9.45
CA TRP A 180 15.49 7.87 -10.67
C TRP A 180 16.92 7.38 -10.91
N HIS A 181 17.92 8.19 -10.60
CA HIS A 181 19.32 7.83 -10.73
C HIS A 181 19.70 6.75 -9.70
N ASP A 182 19.35 6.97 -8.44
CA ASP A 182 19.70 6.11 -7.29
C ASP A 182 19.12 4.69 -7.39
N THR A 183 17.96 4.54 -8.03
CA THR A 183 17.29 3.24 -8.19
C THR A 183 17.73 2.47 -9.45
N ARG A 184 18.61 3.04 -10.29
CA ARG A 184 18.97 2.45 -11.59
C ARG A 184 19.77 1.17 -11.41
N GLY A 185 19.32 0.09 -12.06
CA GLY A 185 19.94 -1.24 -11.93
C GLY A 185 19.46 -2.05 -10.73
N HIS A 186 18.65 -1.47 -9.82
CA HIS A 186 18.18 -2.15 -8.61
C HIS A 186 16.67 -2.35 -8.54
N VAL A 187 15.92 -1.91 -9.56
CA VAL A 187 14.44 -1.98 -9.62
C VAL A 187 13.89 -3.35 -9.24
N TRP A 188 14.35 -4.41 -9.91
CA TRP A 188 13.84 -5.77 -9.65
C TRP A 188 14.22 -6.28 -8.26
N ARG A 189 15.39 -5.88 -7.75
CA ARG A 189 15.82 -6.24 -6.40
C ARG A 189 14.95 -5.58 -5.34
N ILE A 190 14.65 -4.29 -5.50
CA ILE A 190 13.76 -3.53 -4.61
C ILE A 190 12.35 -4.12 -4.67
N GLY A 191 11.81 -4.32 -5.87
CA GLY A 191 10.48 -4.90 -6.06
C GLY A 191 10.34 -6.30 -5.46
N LEU A 192 11.30 -7.19 -5.71
CA LEU A 192 11.32 -8.53 -5.15
C LEU A 192 11.45 -8.50 -3.62
N SER A 193 12.25 -7.59 -3.06
CA SER A 193 12.37 -7.46 -1.60
C SER A 193 11.05 -7.01 -0.98
N HIS A 194 10.33 -6.06 -1.59
CA HIS A 194 8.99 -5.70 -1.13
C HIS A 194 8.03 -6.88 -1.17
N LEU A 195 8.06 -7.67 -2.24
CA LEU A 195 7.21 -8.87 -2.37
C LEU A 195 7.54 -9.90 -1.28
N LEU A 196 8.82 -10.21 -1.07
CA LEU A 196 9.29 -11.14 -0.05
C LEU A 196 8.95 -10.65 1.37
N THR A 197 9.10 -9.35 1.62
CA THR A 197 8.77 -8.73 2.90
C THR A 197 7.26 -8.80 3.19
N ALA A 198 6.42 -8.68 2.16
CA ALA A 198 4.96 -8.79 2.28
C ALA A 198 4.46 -10.24 2.36
N LEU A 199 5.26 -11.22 1.95
CA LEU A 199 4.89 -12.63 1.86
C LEU A 199 4.34 -13.20 3.18
N PRO A 200 4.96 -12.99 4.36
CA PRO A 200 4.42 -13.51 5.62
C PRO A 200 3.03 -12.97 5.95
N ILE A 201 2.74 -11.72 5.57
CA ILE A 201 1.42 -11.09 5.76
C ILE A 201 0.38 -11.80 4.90
N GLN A 202 0.72 -12.08 3.63
CA GLN A 202 -0.17 -12.79 2.72
C GLN A 202 -0.45 -14.22 3.19
N ILE A 203 0.58 -14.94 3.67
CA ILE A 203 0.41 -16.27 4.28
C ILE A 203 -0.54 -16.20 5.47
N CYS A 204 -0.35 -15.25 6.38
CA CYS A 204 -1.21 -15.10 7.56
C CYS A 204 -2.65 -14.76 7.16
N ALA A 205 -2.84 -13.89 6.16
CA ALA A 205 -4.17 -13.53 5.65
C ALA A 205 -4.89 -14.76 5.07
N ILE A 206 -4.20 -15.53 4.22
CA ILE A 206 -4.75 -16.75 3.61
C ILE A 206 -5.06 -17.79 4.69
N ALA A 207 -4.15 -17.99 5.65
CA ALA A 207 -4.34 -18.93 6.75
C ALA A 207 -5.56 -18.57 7.61
N LEU A 208 -5.78 -17.28 7.87
CA LEU A 208 -6.95 -16.79 8.62
C LEU A 208 -8.27 -17.08 7.87
N ILE A 209 -8.30 -16.81 6.56
CA ILE A 209 -9.48 -17.09 5.72
C ILE A 209 -9.76 -18.60 5.64
N LEU A 210 -8.72 -19.42 5.42
CA LEU A 210 -8.86 -20.88 5.37
C LEU A 210 -9.27 -21.45 6.74
N GLY A 211 -8.68 -20.97 7.83
CA GLY A 211 -9.05 -21.38 9.19
C GLY A 211 -10.52 -21.09 9.49
N ALA A 212 -11.01 -19.90 9.14
CA ALA A 212 -12.43 -19.57 9.27
C ALA A 212 -13.31 -20.49 8.40
N TYR A 213 -12.89 -20.80 7.18
CA TYR A 213 -13.62 -21.75 6.32
C TYR A 213 -13.74 -23.15 6.95
N PHE A 214 -12.66 -23.66 7.54
CA PHE A 214 -12.66 -24.98 8.19
C PHE A 214 -13.45 -25.00 9.51
N LEU A 215 -13.39 -23.94 10.31
CA LEU A 215 -14.04 -23.89 11.63
C LEU A 215 -15.56 -23.70 11.55
N PHE A 216 -16.05 -22.87 10.63
CA PHE A 216 -17.47 -22.51 10.57
C PHE A 216 -18.24 -23.30 9.49
N GLY A 217 -17.54 -24.04 8.64
CA GLY A 217 -18.13 -24.79 7.54
C GLY A 217 -18.66 -23.88 6.41
N ARG A 218 -19.01 -24.52 5.28
CA ARG A 218 -19.29 -23.81 4.01
C ARG A 218 -20.51 -22.88 4.07
N THR A 219 -21.54 -23.24 4.82
CA THR A 219 -22.83 -22.52 4.87
C THR A 219 -22.77 -21.25 5.71
N PHE A 220 -22.11 -21.28 6.87
CA PHE A 220 -21.91 -20.07 7.69
C PHE A 220 -20.81 -19.17 7.11
N PHE A 221 -19.78 -19.77 6.50
CA PHE A 221 -18.68 -19.02 5.93
C PHE A 221 -19.13 -18.11 4.78
N SER A 222 -20.07 -18.53 3.92
CA SER A 222 -20.52 -17.69 2.80
C SER A 222 -21.21 -16.40 3.26
N ALA A 223 -22.00 -16.45 4.32
CA ALA A 223 -22.66 -15.28 4.90
C ALA A 223 -21.69 -14.39 5.70
N ALA A 224 -20.72 -15.00 6.38
CA ALA A 224 -19.74 -14.28 7.20
C ALA A 224 -18.49 -13.81 6.44
N LEU A 225 -18.27 -14.28 5.20
CA LEU A 225 -17.08 -14.00 4.40
C LEU A 225 -16.73 -12.51 4.31
N PRO A 226 -17.68 -11.59 4.04
CA PRO A 226 -17.35 -10.16 3.97
C PRO A 226 -16.76 -9.63 5.28
N TYR A 227 -17.27 -10.09 6.43
CA TYR A 227 -16.77 -9.70 7.75
C TYR A 227 -15.36 -10.24 7.99
N TRP A 228 -15.09 -11.51 7.64
CA TRP A 228 -13.75 -12.09 7.74
C TRP A 228 -12.74 -11.39 6.84
N VAL A 229 -13.14 -11.03 5.62
CA VAL A 229 -12.31 -10.24 4.69
C VAL A 229 -12.03 -8.87 5.29
N ALA A 230 -13.03 -8.17 5.83
CA ALA A 230 -12.85 -6.86 6.46
C ALA A 230 -11.93 -6.94 7.70
N VAL A 231 -12.11 -7.94 8.55
CA VAL A 231 -11.23 -8.17 9.72
C VAL A 231 -9.81 -8.47 9.25
N GLY A 232 -9.63 -9.42 8.33
CA GLY A 232 -8.34 -9.76 7.76
C GLY A 232 -7.64 -8.55 7.14
N GLN A 233 -8.34 -7.74 6.36
CA GLN A 233 -7.82 -6.49 5.78
C GLN A 233 -7.45 -5.47 6.86
N SER A 234 -8.31 -5.26 7.87
CA SER A 234 -8.04 -4.30 8.95
C SER A 234 -6.80 -4.64 9.79
N LEU A 235 -6.45 -5.92 9.89
CA LEU A 235 -5.25 -6.39 10.59
C LEU A 235 -4.02 -6.36 9.67
N THR A 236 -4.15 -6.89 8.46
CA THR A 236 -3.02 -7.06 7.53
C THR A 236 -2.57 -5.75 6.92
N LEU A 237 -3.48 -4.80 6.67
CA LEU A 237 -3.16 -3.53 6.02
C LEU A 237 -2.23 -2.66 6.90
N PRO A 238 -2.51 -2.38 8.18
CA PRO A 238 -1.57 -1.65 9.05
C PRO A 238 -0.21 -2.32 9.16
N VAL A 239 -0.18 -3.64 9.33
CA VAL A 239 1.08 -4.40 9.39
C VAL A 239 1.86 -4.25 8.09
N GLY A 240 1.18 -4.37 6.94
CA GLY A 240 1.79 -4.17 5.62
C GLY A 240 2.33 -2.76 5.41
N LEU A 241 1.59 -1.74 5.86
CA LEU A 241 2.04 -0.35 5.80
C LEU A 241 3.27 -0.11 6.69
N ILE A 242 3.29 -0.65 7.91
CA ILE A 242 4.43 -0.51 8.83
C ILE A 242 5.66 -1.21 8.26
N VAL A 243 5.56 -2.50 7.95
CA VAL A 243 6.69 -3.28 7.46
C VAL A 243 7.15 -2.77 6.10
N GLY A 244 6.22 -2.45 5.20
CA GLY A 244 6.51 -1.83 3.91
C GLY A 244 7.28 -0.51 4.05
N SER A 245 6.88 0.34 4.99
CA SER A 245 7.56 1.62 5.26
C SER A 245 8.97 1.42 5.84
N THR A 246 9.15 0.47 6.75
CA THR A 246 10.50 0.15 7.27
C THR A 246 11.42 -0.44 6.21
N CYS A 247 10.86 -1.22 5.27
CA CYS A 247 11.59 -1.72 4.10
C CYS A 247 12.04 -0.56 3.20
N LEU A 248 11.16 0.43 2.97
CA LEU A 248 11.52 1.65 2.24
C LEU A 248 12.63 2.44 2.94
N VAL A 249 12.59 2.55 4.26
CA VAL A 249 13.64 3.20 5.07
C VAL A 249 14.98 2.46 4.95
N TRP A 250 14.95 1.12 5.01
CA TRP A 250 16.13 0.28 4.84
C TRP A 250 16.81 0.51 3.48
N PHE A 251 16.01 0.59 2.41
CA PHE A 251 16.51 0.93 1.07
C PHE A 251 17.03 2.35 1.00
N TYR A 252 16.29 3.31 1.56
CA TYR A 252 16.66 4.71 1.55
C TYR A 252 18.04 4.93 2.19
N ARG A 253 18.32 4.32 3.34
CA ARG A 253 19.63 4.43 4.02
C ARG A 253 20.80 3.92 3.18
N ARG A 254 20.58 3.00 2.24
CA ARG A 254 21.64 2.34 1.46
C ARG A 254 21.76 2.83 0.02
N LEU A 255 20.67 3.31 -0.55
CA LEU A 255 20.59 3.68 -1.97
C LEU A 255 20.50 5.19 -2.20
N ALA A 256 20.02 5.98 -1.23
CA ALA A 256 19.72 7.39 -1.43
C ALA A 256 20.96 8.31 -1.37
N ASN A 257 22.09 7.91 -1.94
CA ASN A 257 23.32 8.70 -1.89
C ASN A 257 23.13 10.05 -2.59
N THR A 258 22.64 10.06 -3.84
CA THR A 258 22.44 11.32 -4.58
C THR A 258 21.27 12.14 -4.04
N LEU A 259 20.22 11.49 -3.52
CA LEU A 259 19.11 12.16 -2.85
C LEU A 259 19.53 12.86 -1.54
N LEU A 260 20.50 12.33 -0.80
CA LEU A 260 20.97 12.92 0.44
C LEU A 260 21.85 14.15 0.22
N ASP A 261 22.53 14.22 -0.94
CA ASP A 261 23.40 15.33 -1.35
C ASP A 261 22.63 16.56 -1.84
N LEU A 262 21.33 16.44 -2.10
CA LEU A 262 20.46 17.56 -2.45
C LEU A 262 20.07 18.37 -1.19
N PRO A 263 20.11 19.72 -1.26
CA PRO A 263 19.76 20.60 -0.15
C PRO A 263 18.27 20.53 0.25
#